data_AF-A0A357VEZ9-F1
#
_entry.id   AF-A0A357VEZ9-F1
#
_cell.length_a   1.000
_cell.length_b   1.000
_cell.length_c   1.000
_cell.angle_alpha   90.00
_cell.angle_beta   90.00
_cell.angle_gamma   90.00
#
_symmetry.space_group_name_H-M   'P 1'
#
loop_
_entity.id
_entity.type
_entity.pdbx_description
1 polymer ?
#
loop_
_entity_poly.entity_id
_entity_poly.type
_entity_poly.pdbx_seq_one_letter_code
_entity_poly.pdbx_strand_id
1 'polypeptide(L)'
;AVDAVVIEAARGIPPDKFISFPGTDEVGLVLVARAALEGEEKNIYVSYAPGAGPATIAGYEDVPIGENLSAHIKALGCQEVKDLGAADLALVVNTPRNGITGEAAYQDGKGDPESMAALTTEIEMFLNKGIPVALADVAYSNGADDALMEFLKEKGLLFKLSSYAGMNTAGNTIGYALAQGLLLPGKEGAKKVLLTRYLDDWGYQAKIRQAVRPLNLRGENLQGKITTELADFARKLNGGPVSLSVDIFWDQIFNIGIKVEP
;
A
#
# COMPACT_ATOMS: atom_id res chain seq x y z
N ALA A 1 1.91 13.10 -23.04
CA ALA A 1 1.41 13.50 -24.39
C ALA A 1 0.05 12.88 -24.69
N VAL A 2 -0.18 11.59 -24.39
CA VAL A 2 -1.50 10.94 -24.53
C VAL A 2 -2.50 11.46 -23.49
N ASP A 3 -2.10 11.60 -22.22
CA ASP A 3 -3.00 12.08 -21.15
C ASP A 3 -3.55 13.48 -21.42
N ALA A 4 -2.74 14.39 -21.94
CA ALA A 4 -3.18 15.74 -22.27
C ALA A 4 -4.32 15.76 -23.31
N VAL A 5 -4.32 14.83 -24.27
CA VAL A 5 -5.37 14.74 -25.30
C VAL A 5 -6.66 14.17 -24.70
N VAL A 6 -6.56 13.14 -23.87
CA VAL A 6 -7.72 12.52 -23.21
C VAL A 6 -8.34 13.48 -22.19
N ILE A 7 -7.52 14.16 -21.38
CA ILE A 7 -7.98 15.16 -20.40
C ILE A 7 -8.67 16.33 -21.11
N GLU A 8 -8.10 16.82 -22.22
CA GLU A 8 -8.74 17.88 -23.01
C GLU A 8 -10.05 17.41 -23.65
N ALA A 9 -10.11 16.18 -24.17
CA ALA A 9 -11.33 15.60 -24.72
C ALA A 9 -12.41 15.37 -23.65
N ALA A 10 -12.01 15.10 -22.40
CA ALA A 10 -12.91 14.94 -21.28
C ALA A 10 -13.31 16.27 -20.61
N ARG A 11 -12.89 17.42 -21.16
CA ARG A 11 -13.24 18.74 -20.62
C ARG A 11 -14.76 18.89 -20.54
N GLY A 12 -15.27 19.15 -19.33
CA GLY A 12 -16.70 19.30 -19.05
C GLY A 12 -17.44 17.99 -18.73
N ILE A 13 -16.77 16.83 -18.80
CA ILE A 13 -17.29 15.59 -18.24
C ILE A 13 -17.14 15.67 -16.70
N PRO A 14 -18.22 15.44 -15.94
CA PRO A 14 -18.16 15.55 -14.49
C PRO A 14 -17.36 14.37 -13.86
N PRO A 15 -16.77 14.57 -12.67
CA PRO A 15 -15.90 13.56 -12.02
C PRO A 15 -16.56 12.21 -11.70
N ASP A 16 -17.90 12.16 -11.62
CA ASP A 16 -18.66 10.93 -11.44
C ASP A 16 -18.69 10.06 -12.72
N LYS A 17 -18.36 10.65 -13.88
CA LYS A 17 -18.32 9.99 -15.19
C LYS A 17 -16.92 9.77 -15.73
N PHE A 18 -15.99 10.69 -15.46
CA PHE A 18 -14.60 10.56 -15.87
C PHE A 18 -13.67 11.14 -14.81
N ILE A 19 -12.63 10.38 -14.48
CA ILE A 19 -11.55 10.83 -13.61
C ILE A 19 -10.23 10.24 -14.11
N SER A 20 -9.15 11.00 -13.97
CA SER A 20 -7.80 10.60 -14.32
C SER A 20 -6.89 10.98 -13.17
N PHE A 21 -6.00 10.08 -12.77
CA PHE A 21 -5.07 10.26 -11.66
C PHE A 21 -3.84 9.36 -11.85
N PRO A 22 -2.68 9.67 -11.24
CA PRO A 22 -1.52 8.78 -11.27
C PRO A 22 -1.79 7.48 -10.53
N GLY A 23 -1.34 6.38 -11.12
CA GLY A 23 -1.74 5.03 -10.74
C GLY A 23 -2.16 4.28 -12.00
N THR A 24 -1.90 2.98 -12.05
CA THR A 24 -2.23 2.16 -13.24
C THR A 24 -2.61 0.76 -12.83
N ASP A 25 -1.80 0.14 -11.98
CA ASP A 25 -1.96 -1.28 -11.65
C ASP A 25 -3.16 -1.49 -10.70
N GLU A 26 -3.52 -0.47 -9.92
CA GLU A 26 -4.63 -0.49 -8.96
C GLU A 26 -5.99 -0.20 -9.58
N VAL A 27 -6.06 0.45 -10.75
CA VAL A 27 -7.32 0.92 -11.35
C VAL A 27 -8.33 -0.23 -11.52
N GLY A 28 -7.87 -1.41 -11.94
CA GLY A 28 -8.73 -2.58 -12.05
C GLY A 28 -9.35 -3.00 -10.72
N LEU A 29 -8.56 -2.97 -9.64
CA LEU A 29 -9.05 -3.30 -8.29
C LEU A 29 -9.97 -2.21 -7.74
N VAL A 30 -9.68 -0.94 -8.01
CA VAL A 30 -10.56 0.20 -7.67
C VAL A 30 -11.93 0.05 -8.32
N LEU A 31 -11.99 -0.35 -9.60
CA LEU A 31 -13.25 -0.59 -10.30
C LEU A 31 -14.02 -1.79 -9.73
N VAL A 32 -13.33 -2.88 -9.38
CA VAL A 32 -13.94 -4.04 -8.71
C VAL A 32 -14.50 -3.65 -7.35
N ALA A 33 -13.76 -2.85 -6.57
CA ALA A 33 -14.23 -2.35 -5.28
C ALA A 33 -15.47 -1.46 -5.45
N ARG A 34 -15.46 -0.51 -6.40
CA ARG A 34 -16.63 0.31 -6.70
C ARG A 34 -17.85 -0.54 -7.08
N ALA A 35 -17.67 -1.55 -7.91
CA ALA A 35 -18.76 -2.44 -8.32
C ALA A 35 -19.31 -3.24 -7.13
N ALA A 36 -18.44 -3.75 -6.26
CA ALA A 36 -18.81 -4.51 -5.08
C ALA A 36 -19.48 -3.67 -3.98
N LEU A 37 -19.25 -2.35 -3.96
CA LEU A 37 -19.95 -1.43 -3.08
C LEU A 37 -21.39 -1.17 -3.53
N GLU A 38 -21.77 -1.55 -4.75
CA GLU A 38 -23.14 -1.44 -5.29
C GLU A 38 -23.78 -0.03 -5.15
N GLY A 39 -22.96 1.02 -5.13
CA GLY A 39 -23.40 2.41 -4.95
C GLY A 39 -23.54 2.86 -3.49
N GLU A 40 -23.15 2.03 -2.52
CA GLU A 40 -22.96 2.46 -1.13
C GLU A 40 -21.79 3.43 -1.02
N GLU A 41 -22.09 4.69 -0.75
CA GLU A 41 -21.08 5.71 -0.47
C GLU A 41 -20.51 5.51 0.93
N LYS A 42 -19.21 5.23 1.03
CA LYS A 42 -18.48 5.08 2.29
C LYS A 42 -17.78 6.37 2.68
N ASN A 43 -17.75 6.63 3.98
CA ASN A 43 -17.06 7.76 4.59
C ASN A 43 -15.62 7.38 4.91
N ILE A 44 -14.67 8.06 4.28
CA ILE A 44 -13.24 7.84 4.46
C ILE A 44 -12.66 8.98 5.29
N TYR A 45 -12.12 8.67 6.47
CA TYR A 45 -11.33 9.64 7.23
C TYR A 45 -9.86 9.47 6.84
N VAL A 46 -9.17 10.55 6.48
CA VAL A 46 -7.78 10.51 6.03
C VAL A 46 -6.89 11.15 7.08
N SER A 47 -5.83 10.43 7.48
CA SER A 47 -4.76 10.96 8.32
C SER A 47 -3.40 10.77 7.65
N TYR A 48 -2.50 11.72 7.86
CA TYR A 48 -1.16 11.72 7.29
C TYR A 48 -0.12 11.66 8.40
N ALA A 49 1.00 11.02 8.10
CA ALA A 49 2.20 11.13 8.92
C ALA A 49 2.59 12.60 9.16
N PRO A 50 3.22 12.93 10.29
CA PRO A 50 3.70 14.28 10.55
C PRO A 50 4.63 14.82 9.44
N GLY A 51 4.36 16.04 8.98
CA GLY A 51 5.21 16.74 8.00
C GLY A 51 4.41 17.27 6.81
N ALA A 52 4.98 17.13 5.61
CA ALA A 52 4.37 17.64 4.38
C ALA A 52 3.01 17.01 4.07
N GLY A 53 2.78 15.76 4.49
CA GLY A 53 1.48 15.08 4.39
C GLY A 53 0.89 15.16 2.99
N PRO A 54 -0.31 15.75 2.80
CA PRO A 54 -0.97 15.81 1.50
C PRO A 54 -0.21 16.63 0.44
N ALA A 55 0.72 17.50 0.84
CA ALA A 55 1.55 18.29 -0.08
C ALA A 55 2.77 17.53 -0.63
N THR A 56 3.01 16.30 -0.16
CA THR A 56 4.06 15.42 -0.70
C THR A 56 3.80 15.15 -2.19
N ILE A 57 4.84 15.26 -3.02
CA ILE A 57 4.80 14.85 -4.43
C ILE A 57 5.72 13.64 -4.56
N ALA A 58 5.13 12.48 -4.92
CA ALA A 58 5.88 11.23 -5.03
C ALA A 58 6.82 11.25 -6.25
N GLY A 59 7.96 10.55 -6.17
CA GLY A 59 9.02 10.62 -7.18
C GLY A 59 8.62 10.21 -8.60
N TYR A 60 7.56 9.43 -8.75
CA TYR A 60 7.02 8.97 -10.04
C TYR A 60 5.69 9.64 -10.43
N GLU A 61 5.30 10.68 -9.71
CA GLU A 61 4.01 11.36 -9.87
C GLU A 61 4.21 12.87 -10.02
N ASP A 62 3.23 13.52 -10.61
CA ASP A 62 3.28 14.95 -10.96
C ASP A 62 2.22 15.79 -10.22
N VAL A 63 1.48 15.17 -9.30
CA VAL A 63 0.49 15.84 -8.45
C VAL A 63 0.75 15.56 -6.97
N PRO A 64 0.30 16.44 -6.06
CA PRO A 64 0.34 16.17 -4.62
C PRO A 64 -0.47 14.91 -4.25
N ILE A 65 0.02 14.15 -3.27
CA ILE A 65 -0.64 12.93 -2.77
C ILE A 65 -2.08 13.20 -2.34
N GLY A 66 -2.36 14.36 -1.73
CA GLY A 66 -3.72 14.72 -1.33
C GLY A 66 -4.69 14.84 -2.52
N GLU A 67 -4.23 15.34 -3.66
CA GLU A 67 -5.03 15.43 -4.88
C GLU A 67 -5.26 14.04 -5.50
N ASN A 68 -4.21 13.22 -5.56
CA ASN A 68 -4.29 11.85 -6.06
C ASN A 68 -5.25 10.99 -5.20
N LEU A 69 -5.12 11.09 -3.88
CA LEU A 69 -5.94 10.38 -2.90
C LEU A 69 -7.42 10.80 -2.99
N SER A 70 -7.70 12.10 -3.09
CA SER A 70 -9.05 12.63 -3.34
C SER A 70 -9.65 12.06 -4.64
N ALA A 71 -8.84 11.88 -5.68
CA ALA A 71 -9.30 11.29 -6.93
C ALA A 71 -9.63 9.79 -6.77
N HIS A 72 -8.79 9.02 -6.07
CA HIS A 72 -9.05 7.61 -5.76
C HIS A 72 -10.34 7.40 -4.94
N ILE A 73 -10.56 8.21 -3.91
CA ILE A 73 -11.78 8.15 -3.09
C ILE A 73 -13.03 8.37 -3.96
N LYS A 74 -13.00 9.37 -4.85
CA LYS A 74 -14.09 9.64 -5.80
C LYS A 74 -14.25 8.53 -6.83
N ALA A 75 -13.15 7.94 -7.30
CA ALA A 75 -13.17 6.81 -8.22
C ALA A 75 -13.85 5.57 -7.62
N LEU A 76 -13.76 5.38 -6.30
CA LEU A 76 -14.48 4.35 -5.56
C LEU A 76 -15.97 4.67 -5.31
N GLY A 77 -16.42 5.90 -5.61
CA GLY A 77 -17.76 6.36 -5.26
C GLY A 77 -17.93 6.64 -3.76
N CYS A 78 -16.83 6.96 -3.07
CA CYS A 78 -16.80 7.27 -1.64
C CYS A 78 -16.61 8.78 -1.42
N GLN A 79 -16.70 9.22 -0.16
CA GLN A 79 -16.46 10.61 0.25
C GLN A 79 -15.46 10.72 1.39
N GLU A 80 -14.71 11.82 1.41
CA GLU A 80 -13.83 12.15 2.52
C GLU A 80 -14.60 12.88 3.63
N VAL A 81 -14.42 12.44 4.88
CA VAL A 81 -15.01 13.07 6.06
C VAL A 81 -13.95 13.58 7.03
N LYS A 82 -14.26 14.67 7.72
CA LYS A 82 -13.37 15.28 8.73
C LYS A 82 -13.59 14.75 10.13
N ASP A 83 -14.75 14.16 10.40
CA ASP A 83 -15.06 13.55 11.68
C ASP A 83 -14.75 12.06 11.63
N LEU A 84 -13.75 11.64 12.40
CA LEU A 84 -13.40 10.23 12.56
C LEU A 84 -14.59 9.40 13.06
N GLY A 85 -15.48 9.96 13.87
CA GLY A 85 -16.66 9.26 14.39
C GLY A 85 -17.70 8.88 13.33
N ALA A 86 -17.64 9.52 12.16
CA ALA A 86 -18.51 9.24 11.02
C ALA A 86 -17.86 8.31 9.97
N ALA A 87 -16.61 7.89 10.19
CA ALA A 87 -15.83 7.14 9.21
C ALA A 87 -16.20 5.66 9.18
N ASP A 88 -16.42 5.13 7.98
CA ASP A 88 -16.50 3.68 7.72
C ASP A 88 -15.10 3.06 7.63
N LEU A 89 -14.11 3.84 7.21
CA LEU A 89 -12.71 3.46 7.08
C LEU A 89 -11.81 4.66 7.43
N ALA A 90 -10.80 4.43 8.25
CA ALA A 90 -9.69 5.37 8.41
C ALA A 90 -8.55 4.98 7.47
N LEU A 91 -8.19 5.86 6.54
CA LEU A 91 -6.99 5.74 5.72
C LEU A 91 -5.86 6.51 6.39
N VAL A 92 -4.84 5.80 6.85
CA VAL A 92 -3.60 6.38 7.36
C VAL A 92 -2.56 6.35 6.24
N VAL A 93 -1.87 7.47 6.02
CA VAL A 93 -0.92 7.64 4.92
C VAL A 93 0.47 7.95 5.47
N ASN A 94 1.40 7.01 5.33
CA ASN A 94 2.80 7.23 5.70
C ASN A 94 3.49 8.07 4.63
N THR A 95 3.74 9.34 4.93
CA THR A 95 4.47 10.27 4.04
C THR A 95 5.79 10.68 4.68
N PRO A 96 6.84 10.99 3.90
CA PRO A 96 8.10 11.44 4.46
C PRO A 96 7.93 12.88 4.98
N ARG A 97 8.53 13.19 6.13
CA ARG A 97 8.35 14.48 6.80
C ARG A 97 8.70 15.69 5.92
N ASN A 98 9.71 15.54 5.06
CA ASN A 98 10.18 16.57 4.12
C ASN A 98 9.39 16.64 2.80
N GLY A 99 8.42 15.76 2.58
CA GLY A 99 7.64 15.68 1.34
C GLY A 99 8.39 15.09 0.13
N ILE A 100 9.57 14.50 0.33
CA ILE A 100 10.38 13.87 -0.71
C ILE A 100 10.42 12.36 -0.46
N THR A 101 9.79 11.59 -1.34
CA THR A 101 9.77 10.12 -1.24
C THR A 101 11.13 9.52 -1.55
N GLY A 102 11.51 8.48 -0.80
CA GLY A 102 12.72 7.70 -1.05
C GLY A 102 12.50 6.55 -2.03
N GLU A 103 13.57 5.81 -2.29
CA GLU A 103 13.54 4.50 -2.94
C GLU A 103 13.82 3.43 -1.90
N ALA A 104 12.94 2.44 -1.78
CA ALA A 104 13.08 1.38 -0.76
C ALA A 104 14.40 0.60 -0.91
N ALA A 105 15.00 0.61 -2.12
CA ALA A 105 16.30 0.02 -2.39
C ALA A 105 17.48 0.70 -1.65
N TYR A 106 17.32 1.97 -1.26
CA TYR A 106 18.37 2.81 -0.69
C TYR A 106 18.09 3.26 0.75
N GLN A 107 17.00 2.76 1.35
CA GLN A 107 16.67 3.08 2.73
C GLN A 107 17.70 2.50 3.71
N ASP A 108 17.96 3.20 4.82
CA ASP A 108 18.85 2.73 5.89
C ASP A 108 18.13 1.96 7.01
N GLY A 109 16.80 1.81 6.87
CA GLY A 109 15.92 1.08 7.77
C GLY A 109 15.64 1.77 9.11
N LYS A 110 16.07 3.02 9.31
CA LYS A 110 15.87 3.74 10.58
C LYS A 110 14.60 4.56 10.62
N GLY A 111 14.21 5.13 9.47
CA GLY A 111 13.07 6.03 9.35
C GLY A 111 13.18 7.27 10.26
N ASP A 112 12.06 7.97 10.43
CA ASP A 112 11.88 9.00 11.46
C ASP A 112 11.10 8.40 12.65
N PRO A 113 11.77 8.05 13.77
CA PRO A 113 11.13 7.38 14.89
C PRO A 113 9.94 8.14 15.47
N GLU A 114 9.96 9.47 15.41
CA GLU A 114 8.88 10.31 15.93
C GLU A 114 7.63 10.19 15.05
N SER A 115 7.81 10.18 13.73
CA SER A 115 6.72 9.93 12.77
C SER A 115 6.17 8.51 12.91
N MET A 116 7.03 7.49 13.06
CA MET A 116 6.60 6.10 13.25
C MET A 116 5.82 5.89 14.55
N ALA A 117 6.28 6.50 15.64
CA ALA A 117 5.58 6.46 16.92
C ALA A 117 4.22 7.17 16.86
N ALA A 118 4.15 8.33 16.19
CA ALA A 118 2.90 9.07 16.00
C ALA A 118 1.89 8.27 15.16
N LEU A 119 2.31 7.78 14.00
CA LEU A 119 1.47 6.96 13.10
C LEU A 119 0.93 5.72 13.80
N THR A 120 1.80 4.93 14.43
CA THR A 120 1.37 3.68 15.06
C THR A 120 0.50 3.90 16.30
N THR A 121 0.73 4.98 17.05
CA THR A 121 -0.17 5.42 18.14
C THR A 121 -1.55 5.80 17.61
N GLU A 122 -1.60 6.51 16.50
CA GLU A 122 -2.87 6.91 15.87
C GLU A 122 -3.63 5.71 15.30
N ILE A 123 -2.95 4.80 14.61
CA ILE A 123 -3.52 3.53 14.14
C ILE A 123 -4.12 2.75 15.32
N GLU A 124 -3.39 2.61 16.41
CA GLU A 124 -3.86 1.94 17.62
C GLU A 124 -5.11 2.63 18.21
N MET A 125 -5.14 3.96 18.22
CA MET A 125 -6.32 4.74 18.66
C MET A 125 -7.55 4.48 17.78
N PHE A 126 -7.39 4.46 16.46
CA PHE A 126 -8.50 4.20 15.52
C PHE A 126 -9.04 2.78 15.69
N LEU A 127 -8.16 1.79 15.78
CA LEU A 127 -8.52 0.40 16.02
C LEU A 127 -9.25 0.22 17.37
N ASN A 128 -8.80 0.89 18.43
CA ASN A 128 -9.46 0.85 19.75
C ASN A 128 -10.85 1.48 19.75
N LYS A 129 -11.14 2.37 18.80
CA LYS A 129 -12.49 2.93 18.56
C LYS A 129 -13.37 2.02 17.69
N GLY A 130 -12.84 0.87 17.24
CA GLY A 130 -13.54 -0.07 16.37
C GLY A 130 -13.60 0.36 14.91
N ILE A 131 -12.81 1.35 14.51
CA ILE A 131 -12.78 1.87 13.13
C ILE A 131 -11.76 1.04 12.34
N PRO A 132 -12.14 0.43 11.20
CA PRO A 132 -11.19 -0.24 10.31
C PRO A 132 -10.10 0.71 9.83
N VAL A 133 -8.85 0.23 9.75
CA VAL A 133 -7.70 1.06 9.34
C VAL A 133 -7.03 0.48 8.09
N ALA A 134 -7.05 1.24 7.01
CA ALA A 134 -6.22 1.01 5.83
C ALA A 134 -4.93 1.84 5.95
N LEU A 135 -3.79 1.26 5.57
CA LEU A 135 -2.51 1.95 5.61
C LEU A 135 -1.88 2.02 4.21
N ALA A 136 -1.72 3.24 3.70
CA ALA A 136 -0.99 3.53 2.47
C ALA A 136 0.44 3.98 2.83
N ASP A 137 1.43 3.14 2.55
CA ASP A 137 2.83 3.41 2.83
C ASP A 137 3.54 4.01 1.62
N VAL A 138 3.58 5.35 1.56
CA VAL A 138 4.03 6.13 0.40
C VAL A 138 5.35 6.85 0.66
N ALA A 139 6.02 6.58 1.79
CA ALA A 139 7.30 7.19 2.13
C ALA A 139 8.42 6.76 1.18
N TYR A 140 8.33 5.53 0.68
CA TYR A 140 9.25 4.97 -0.30
C TYR A 140 8.51 4.43 -1.51
N SER A 141 9.13 4.60 -2.68
CA SER A 141 8.75 3.87 -3.89
C SER A 141 9.43 2.51 -3.91
N ASN A 142 8.83 1.56 -4.64
CA ASN A 142 9.36 0.22 -4.87
C ASN A 142 9.59 -0.59 -3.59
N GLY A 143 8.70 -0.45 -2.60
CA GLY A 143 8.71 -1.25 -1.38
C GLY A 143 8.35 -0.45 -0.13
N ALA A 144 8.11 -1.19 0.95
CA ALA A 144 7.74 -0.66 2.25
C ALA A 144 8.82 0.21 2.91
N ASP A 145 8.37 1.12 3.79
CA ASP A 145 9.19 1.74 4.83
C ASP A 145 9.52 0.67 5.90
N ASP A 146 10.78 0.22 5.92
CA ASP A 146 11.23 -0.84 6.82
C ASP A 146 11.06 -0.47 8.30
N ALA A 147 11.24 0.81 8.64
CA ALA A 147 11.09 1.27 10.02
C ALA A 147 9.62 1.25 10.45
N LEU A 148 8.70 1.70 9.60
CA LEU A 148 7.26 1.62 9.87
C LEU A 148 6.83 0.18 10.14
N MET A 149 7.29 -0.75 9.31
CA MET A 149 6.89 -2.15 9.40
C MET A 149 7.39 -2.83 10.66
N GLU A 150 8.63 -2.55 11.11
CA GLU A 150 9.10 -3.04 12.41
C GLU A 150 8.32 -2.42 13.58
N PHE A 151 7.98 -1.12 13.54
CA PHE A 151 7.13 -0.49 14.57
C PHE A 151 5.74 -1.11 14.65
N LEU A 152 5.09 -1.38 13.51
CA LEU A 152 3.81 -2.07 13.46
C LEU A 152 3.89 -3.48 14.02
N LYS A 153 4.99 -4.19 13.74
CA LYS A 153 5.25 -5.54 14.25
C LYS A 153 5.45 -5.55 15.76
N GLU A 154 6.29 -4.66 16.28
CA GLU A 154 6.58 -4.54 17.72
C GLU A 154 5.32 -4.23 18.53
N LYS A 155 4.42 -3.40 17.99
CA LYS A 155 3.12 -3.09 18.60
C LYS A 155 2.02 -4.14 18.32
N GLY A 156 2.32 -5.19 17.56
CA GLY A 156 1.35 -6.23 17.20
C GLY A 156 0.15 -5.70 16.41
N LEU A 157 0.38 -4.72 15.53
CA LEU A 157 -0.64 -4.04 14.73
C LEU A 157 -0.80 -4.62 13.32
N LEU A 158 0.22 -5.30 12.78
CA LEU A 158 0.24 -5.81 11.41
C LEU A 158 -1.06 -6.54 11.01
N PHE A 159 -1.49 -7.55 11.76
CA PHE A 159 -2.70 -8.32 11.40
C PHE A 159 -4.01 -7.75 11.98
N LYS A 160 -3.99 -6.50 12.46
CA LYS A 160 -5.18 -5.75 12.91
C LYS A 160 -5.65 -4.70 11.89
N LEU A 161 -4.81 -4.33 10.93
CA LEU A 161 -5.18 -3.46 9.81
C LEU A 161 -6.26 -4.13 8.94
N SER A 162 -7.11 -3.35 8.28
CA SER A 162 -8.00 -3.85 7.23
C SER A 162 -7.24 -4.11 5.94
N SER A 163 -6.22 -3.29 5.66
CA SER A 163 -5.35 -3.39 4.50
C SER A 163 -4.04 -2.65 4.72
N TYR A 164 -3.03 -3.02 3.94
CA TYR A 164 -1.73 -2.37 3.86
C TYR A 164 -1.24 -2.42 2.42
N ALA A 165 -0.60 -1.37 1.94
CA ALA A 165 0.16 -1.39 0.70
C ALA A 165 1.40 -0.50 0.84
N GLY A 166 2.52 -0.92 0.25
CA GLY A 166 3.78 -0.15 0.15
C GLY A 166 4.49 -0.47 -1.17
N MET A 167 3.83 -0.15 -2.28
CA MET A 167 4.13 -0.68 -3.61
C MET A 167 5.19 0.16 -4.38
N ASN A 168 5.23 0.00 -5.70
CA ASN A 168 6.14 0.68 -6.61
C ASN A 168 5.86 2.19 -6.79
N THR A 169 4.61 2.63 -6.74
CA THR A 169 4.22 4.06 -6.84
C THR A 169 3.20 4.42 -5.76
N ALA A 170 3.01 5.72 -5.49
CA ALA A 170 2.08 6.16 -4.46
C ALA A 170 0.62 5.94 -4.89
N GLY A 171 0.27 6.15 -6.16
CA GLY A 171 -1.04 5.87 -6.74
C GLY A 171 -1.42 4.40 -6.60
N ASN A 172 -0.54 3.49 -7.02
CA ASN A 172 -0.74 2.05 -6.84
C ASN A 172 -0.98 1.73 -5.36
N THR A 173 -0.16 2.30 -4.47
CA THR A 173 -0.26 2.11 -3.02
C THR A 173 -1.60 2.59 -2.47
N ILE A 174 -2.02 3.80 -2.82
CA ILE A 174 -3.26 4.43 -2.36
C ILE A 174 -4.47 3.61 -2.82
N GLY A 175 -4.54 3.25 -4.11
CA GLY A 175 -5.69 2.51 -4.62
C GLY A 175 -5.77 1.08 -4.08
N TYR A 176 -4.64 0.38 -3.91
CA TYR A 176 -4.64 -0.93 -3.26
C TYR A 176 -5.08 -0.84 -1.80
N ALA A 177 -4.54 0.09 -1.01
CA ALA A 177 -4.92 0.28 0.38
C ALA A 177 -6.42 0.62 0.51
N LEU A 178 -6.94 1.57 -0.27
CA LEU A 178 -8.35 1.92 -0.22
C LEU A 178 -9.26 0.76 -0.64
N ALA A 179 -9.02 0.18 -1.81
CA ALA A 179 -9.89 -0.85 -2.36
C ALA A 179 -9.91 -2.11 -1.47
N GLN A 180 -8.75 -2.56 -1.01
CA GLN A 180 -8.67 -3.69 -0.07
C GLN A 180 -9.27 -3.34 1.29
N GLY A 181 -9.03 -2.13 1.80
CA GLY A 181 -9.56 -1.66 3.06
C GLY A 181 -11.08 -1.61 3.12
N LEU A 182 -11.74 -1.42 1.97
CA LEU A 182 -13.19 -1.47 1.83
C LEU A 182 -13.74 -2.89 1.59
N LEU A 183 -13.00 -3.72 0.85
CA LEU A 183 -13.48 -5.05 0.44
C LEU A 183 -13.26 -6.16 1.48
N LEU A 184 -12.14 -6.11 2.19
CA LEU A 184 -11.64 -7.22 3.02
C LEU A 184 -12.12 -7.26 4.49
N PRO A 185 -12.55 -6.17 5.15
CA PRO A 185 -13.02 -6.25 6.52
C PRO A 185 -14.06 -7.37 6.73
N GLY A 186 -13.82 -8.22 7.72
CA GLY A 186 -14.69 -9.36 8.06
C GLY A 186 -14.64 -10.55 7.10
N LYS A 187 -13.81 -10.53 6.05
CA LYS A 187 -13.66 -11.66 5.10
C LYS A 187 -12.59 -12.65 5.58
N GLU A 188 -12.82 -13.95 5.37
CA GLU A 188 -11.91 -15.04 5.75
C GLU A 188 -10.50 -14.88 5.14
N GLY A 189 -10.40 -14.31 3.94
CA GLY A 189 -9.14 -14.10 3.22
C GLY A 189 -8.35 -12.84 3.63
N ALA A 190 -8.85 -11.97 4.50
CA ALA A 190 -8.24 -10.68 4.78
C ALA A 190 -6.79 -10.78 5.29
N LYS A 191 -6.55 -11.67 6.26
CA LYS A 191 -5.21 -11.89 6.82
C LYS A 191 -4.23 -12.45 5.79
N LYS A 192 -4.73 -13.27 4.86
CA LYS A 192 -3.92 -13.83 3.77
C LYS A 192 -3.48 -12.74 2.80
N VAL A 193 -4.37 -11.80 2.46
CA VAL A 193 -4.01 -10.66 1.62
C VAL A 193 -2.98 -9.76 2.31
N LEU A 194 -3.17 -9.43 3.59
CA LEU A 194 -2.16 -8.70 4.38
C LEU A 194 -0.81 -9.40 4.37
N LEU A 195 -0.79 -10.72 4.64
CA LEU A 195 0.45 -11.50 4.60
C LEU A 195 1.09 -11.43 3.21
N THR A 196 0.33 -11.57 2.13
CA THR A 196 0.86 -11.41 0.77
C THR A 196 1.48 -10.03 0.55
N ARG A 197 0.85 -8.94 1.04
CA ARG A 197 1.43 -7.59 0.95
C ARG A 197 2.71 -7.46 1.79
N TYR A 198 2.75 -8.01 3.00
CA TYR A 198 3.97 -8.01 3.82
C TYR A 198 5.12 -8.81 3.20
N LEU A 199 4.81 -9.90 2.50
CA LEU A 199 5.84 -10.68 1.81
C LEU A 199 6.34 -9.98 0.56
N ASP A 200 5.46 -9.34 -0.21
CA ASP A 200 5.82 -8.64 -1.45
C ASP A 200 6.49 -7.29 -1.15
N ASP A 201 5.76 -6.36 -0.54
CA ASP A 201 6.13 -4.97 -0.39
C ASP A 201 7.30 -4.81 0.61
N TRP A 202 7.26 -5.55 1.72
CA TRP A 202 8.27 -5.46 2.78
C TRP A 202 9.35 -6.54 2.68
N GLY A 203 8.97 -7.82 2.67
CA GLY A 203 9.91 -8.93 2.59
C GLY A 203 10.73 -8.91 1.30
N TYR A 204 10.07 -8.81 0.15
CA TYR A 204 10.74 -8.88 -1.14
C TYR A 204 11.30 -7.54 -1.59
N GLN A 205 10.44 -6.56 -1.82
CA GLN A 205 10.82 -5.33 -2.53
C GLN A 205 11.77 -4.45 -1.74
N ALA A 206 11.52 -4.27 -0.44
CA ALA A 206 12.37 -3.49 0.46
C ALA A 206 13.64 -4.25 0.92
N LYS A 207 13.57 -5.57 1.12
CA LYS A 207 14.67 -6.37 1.68
C LYS A 207 15.34 -7.32 0.69
N ILE A 208 14.68 -8.42 0.34
CA ILE A 208 15.32 -9.58 -0.34
C ILE A 208 15.81 -9.22 -1.75
N ARG A 209 15.08 -8.39 -2.49
CA ARG A 209 15.42 -8.02 -3.88
C ARG A 209 16.80 -7.40 -3.98
N GLN A 210 17.19 -6.56 -3.02
CA GLN A 210 18.50 -5.90 -3.02
C GLN A 210 19.63 -6.88 -2.71
N ALA A 211 19.38 -7.87 -1.83
CA ALA A 211 20.35 -8.91 -1.50
C ALA A 211 20.56 -9.92 -2.65
N VAL A 212 19.52 -10.18 -3.44
CA VAL A 212 19.58 -11.14 -4.56
C VAL A 212 20.11 -10.51 -5.84
N ARG A 213 19.84 -9.23 -6.10
CA ARG A 213 20.31 -8.49 -7.29
C ARG A 213 21.80 -8.71 -7.64
N PRO A 214 22.77 -8.58 -6.71
CA PRO A 214 24.20 -8.75 -7.05
C PRO A 214 24.60 -10.21 -7.32
N LEU A 215 23.77 -11.20 -6.96
CA LEU A 215 24.08 -12.62 -7.18
C LEU A 215 23.90 -13.05 -8.64
N ASN A 216 23.18 -12.26 -9.45
CA ASN A 216 22.94 -12.52 -10.88
C ASN A 216 22.43 -13.95 -11.18
N LEU A 217 21.61 -14.49 -10.27
CA LEU A 217 20.94 -15.78 -10.44
C LEU A 217 19.83 -15.65 -11.50
N ARG A 218 19.47 -16.77 -12.15
CA ARG A 218 18.39 -16.84 -13.16
C ARG A 218 17.59 -18.15 -13.03
N GLY A 219 16.41 -18.17 -13.64
CA GLY A 219 15.54 -19.35 -13.67
C GLY A 219 15.29 -19.96 -12.29
N GLU A 220 15.31 -21.29 -12.22
CA GLU A 220 15.01 -22.04 -10.99
C GLU A 220 15.92 -21.69 -9.81
N ASN A 221 17.19 -21.34 -10.05
CA ASN A 221 18.10 -20.95 -8.98
C ASN A 221 17.69 -19.63 -8.32
N LEU A 222 17.25 -18.66 -9.12
CA LEU A 222 16.76 -17.38 -8.63
C LEU A 222 15.44 -17.57 -7.86
N GLN A 223 14.52 -18.34 -8.44
CA GLN A 223 13.22 -18.65 -7.85
C GLN A 223 13.38 -19.39 -6.51
N GLY A 224 14.24 -20.40 -6.44
CA GLY A 224 14.51 -21.16 -5.21
C GLY A 224 15.14 -20.29 -4.12
N LYS A 225 16.04 -19.37 -4.48
CA LYS A 225 16.66 -18.44 -3.54
C LYS A 225 15.62 -17.48 -2.95
N ILE A 226 14.81 -16.83 -3.79
CA ILE A 226 13.76 -15.90 -3.34
C ILE A 226 12.71 -16.63 -2.48
N THR A 227 12.26 -17.82 -2.92
CA THR A 227 11.31 -18.66 -2.18
C THR A 227 11.81 -18.98 -0.78
N THR A 228 13.09 -19.37 -0.65
CA THR A 228 13.69 -19.71 0.64
C THR A 228 13.75 -18.51 1.59
N GLU A 229 14.24 -17.37 1.09
CA GLU A 229 14.36 -16.15 1.89
C GLU A 229 12.98 -15.63 2.34
N LEU A 230 11.97 -15.69 1.46
CA LEU A 230 10.60 -15.31 1.81
C LEU A 230 9.97 -16.26 2.83
N ALA A 231 10.21 -17.57 2.72
CA ALA A 231 9.71 -18.54 3.70
C ALA A 231 10.31 -18.30 5.09
N ASP A 232 11.59 -17.97 5.16
CA ASP A 232 12.25 -17.60 6.41
C ASP A 232 11.76 -16.26 6.96
N PHE A 233 11.50 -15.28 6.09
CA PHE A 233 10.89 -14.00 6.49
C PHE A 233 9.47 -14.22 7.05
N ALA A 234 8.63 -14.98 6.34
CA ALA A 234 7.27 -15.32 6.75
C ALA A 234 7.23 -16.03 8.11
N ARG A 235 8.16 -16.97 8.34
CA ARG A 235 8.27 -17.70 9.61
C ARG A 235 8.52 -16.76 10.79
N LYS A 236 9.38 -15.75 10.60
CA LYS A 236 9.69 -14.73 11.62
C LYS A 236 8.52 -13.79 11.86
N LEU A 237 7.68 -13.56 10.85
CA LEU A 237 6.53 -12.65 10.92
C LEU A 237 5.31 -13.28 11.61
N ASN A 238 4.99 -14.53 11.26
CA ASN A 238 3.73 -15.18 11.68
C ASN A 238 3.93 -16.23 12.79
N GLY A 239 5.15 -16.45 13.25
CA GLY A 239 5.47 -17.41 14.33
C GLY A 239 5.31 -18.89 13.97
N GLY A 240 5.15 -19.21 12.68
CA GLY A 240 4.94 -20.57 12.19
C GLY A 240 5.30 -20.73 10.70
N PRO A 241 5.44 -21.97 10.20
CA PRO A 241 5.73 -22.21 8.79
C PRO A 241 4.60 -21.68 7.90
N VAL A 242 4.98 -21.06 6.78
CA VAL A 242 4.06 -20.60 5.74
C VAL A 242 4.44 -21.32 4.46
N SER A 243 3.49 -22.04 3.87
CA SER A 243 3.66 -22.63 2.55
C SER A 243 3.45 -21.54 1.51
N LEU A 244 4.43 -21.38 0.61
CA LEU A 244 4.37 -20.34 -0.42
C LEU A 244 4.99 -20.84 -1.73
N SER A 245 4.44 -20.36 -2.84
CA SER A 245 5.07 -20.43 -4.16
C SER A 245 5.42 -19.02 -4.64
N VAL A 246 6.55 -18.92 -5.32
CA VAL A 246 7.04 -17.69 -5.94
C VAL A 246 7.12 -17.90 -7.43
N ASP A 247 6.53 -16.99 -8.20
CA ASP A 247 6.66 -16.94 -9.66
C ASP A 247 7.58 -15.79 -10.06
N ILE A 248 8.51 -16.07 -10.97
CA ILE A 248 9.37 -15.06 -11.57
C ILE A 248 8.89 -14.82 -12.99
N PHE A 249 8.61 -13.57 -13.31
CA PHE A 249 8.17 -13.19 -14.63
C PHE A 249 9.36 -12.70 -15.45
N TRP A 250 9.46 -13.17 -16.71
CA TRP A 250 10.41 -12.66 -17.71
C TRP A 250 11.90 -12.70 -17.28
N ASP A 251 12.27 -13.59 -16.36
CA ASP A 251 13.60 -13.65 -15.72
C ASP A 251 14.04 -12.30 -15.10
N GLN A 252 13.08 -11.47 -14.68
CA GLN A 252 13.33 -10.18 -14.02
C GLN A 252 13.09 -10.29 -12.52
N ILE A 253 13.88 -9.54 -11.73
CA ILE A 253 13.73 -9.43 -10.27
C ILE A 253 12.87 -8.23 -9.84
N PHE A 254 12.23 -7.53 -10.78
CA PHE A 254 11.49 -6.33 -10.42
C PHE A 254 10.18 -6.69 -9.71
N ASN A 255 9.42 -7.62 -10.29
CA ASN A 255 8.14 -8.11 -9.79
C ASN A 255 8.17 -9.64 -9.65
N ILE A 256 7.48 -10.15 -8.63
CA ILE A 256 7.26 -11.58 -8.42
C ILE A 256 5.78 -11.85 -8.14
N GLY A 257 5.34 -13.07 -8.46
CA GLY A 257 4.06 -13.58 -7.96
C GLY A 257 4.30 -14.27 -6.62
N ILE A 258 3.50 -13.96 -5.60
CA ILE A 258 3.53 -14.67 -4.32
C ILE A 258 2.16 -15.29 -4.07
N LYS A 259 2.13 -16.60 -3.91
CA LYS A 259 0.94 -17.33 -3.48
C LYS A 259 1.20 -17.94 -2.11
N VAL A 260 0.46 -17.47 -1.11
CA VAL A 260 0.37 -18.13 0.20
C VAL A 260 -0.58 -19.32 0.03
N GLU A 261 -0.14 -20.54 0.31
CA GLU A 261 -0.99 -21.72 0.27
C GLU A 261 -1.78 -21.88 1.58
N PRO A 262 -2.92 -22.61 1.57
CA PRO A 262 -3.71 -22.89 2.78
C PRO A 262 -2.92 -23.59 3.89
#